data_AF-A0A1D2RAM4-F1
#
_entry.id   AF-A0A1D2RAM4-F1
#
_cell.length_a   1.000
_cell.length_b   1.000
_cell.length_c   1.000
_cell.angle_alpha   90.00
_cell.angle_beta   90.00
_cell.angle_gamma   90.00
#
_symmetry.space_group_name_H-M   'P 1'
#
loop_
_entity.id
_entity.type
_entity.pdbx_description
1 polymer ?
#
loop_
_entity_poly.entity_id
_entity_poly.type
_entity_poly.pdbx_seq_one_letter_code
_entity_poly.pdbx_strand_id
1 'polypeptide(L)'
;MLMMKNSGPVIASLLCIAALCGCLSDSNEKEMENQNYTVQKDSETPAAGQQTKEQDTAGQQEEPEDPEEQQEKFERPVLPSAEDLPEGKEPVTEDISETPCADVSDEISCLRELAIKTGDTAYCEKLATGSAVDPRGRCIADVAKAKEDIFICDKLSGAKNDECVKEIAIIKDDISLCDKIYNDDIRDYCFHAIAVKRGDSSICGRILDETRKETCVSQSS
;
A
#
# COMPACT_ATOMS: atom_id res chain seq x y z
N MET A 1 4.27 -42.80 48.92
CA MET A 1 5.06 -41.60 48.59
C MET A 1 6.15 -41.99 47.61
N LEU A 2 5.81 -42.05 46.32
CA LEU A 2 6.73 -42.31 45.20
C LEU A 2 6.26 -41.41 44.06
N MET A 3 7.13 -40.46 43.69
CA MET A 3 6.87 -39.36 42.75
C MET A 3 6.82 -39.87 41.31
N MET A 4 5.79 -39.42 40.58
CA MET A 4 5.65 -39.59 39.14
C MET A 4 6.72 -38.77 38.41
N LYS A 5 7.51 -39.42 37.54
CA LYS A 5 8.37 -38.74 36.55
C LYS A 5 7.54 -38.49 35.30
N ASN A 6 7.33 -37.20 35.03
CA ASN A 6 6.68 -36.64 33.87
C ASN A 6 7.69 -36.59 32.71
N SER A 7 7.47 -37.37 31.65
CA SER A 7 8.27 -37.33 30.41
C SER A 7 7.50 -36.51 29.38
N GLY A 8 8.01 -35.32 29.07
CA GLY A 8 7.47 -34.44 28.05
C GLY A 8 7.67 -34.96 26.62
N PRO A 9 6.88 -34.46 25.65
CA PRO A 9 6.91 -34.93 24.26
C PRO A 9 8.17 -34.48 23.53
N VAL A 10 8.84 -35.45 22.91
CA VAL A 10 9.96 -35.24 21.99
C VAL A 10 9.41 -34.71 20.67
N ILE A 11 9.95 -33.57 20.26
CA ILE A 11 9.65 -32.88 19.01
C ILE A 11 10.21 -33.75 17.87
N ALA A 12 9.32 -34.36 17.07
CA ALA A 12 9.69 -35.06 15.85
C ALA A 12 9.37 -34.16 14.64
N SER A 13 10.44 -33.56 14.14
CA SER A 13 10.55 -32.78 12.92
C SER A 13 10.16 -33.54 11.65
N LEU A 14 9.58 -32.78 10.71
CA LEU A 14 9.86 -32.77 9.27
C LEU A 14 9.77 -34.09 8.48
N LEU A 15 8.68 -34.25 7.73
CA LEU A 15 8.73 -34.78 6.36
C LEU A 15 7.82 -33.93 5.44
N CYS A 16 8.48 -33.13 4.59
CA CYS A 16 7.94 -32.59 3.35
C CYS A 16 7.78 -33.71 2.32
N ILE A 17 6.60 -33.84 1.71
CA ILE A 17 6.39 -34.29 0.32
C ILE A 17 5.12 -33.56 -0.15
N ALA A 18 5.19 -32.39 -0.79
CA ALA A 18 5.43 -32.20 -2.22
C ALA A 18 4.53 -33.07 -3.12
N ALA A 19 3.35 -32.56 -3.51
CA ALA A 19 2.72 -32.78 -4.82
C ALA A 19 1.24 -32.37 -4.77
N LEU A 20 0.90 -31.14 -5.18
CA LEU A 20 -0.33 -30.80 -5.92
C LEU A 20 -0.19 -29.37 -6.51
N CYS A 21 0.90 -29.11 -7.23
CA CYS A 21 0.90 -28.07 -8.27
C CYS A 21 0.50 -28.75 -9.58
N GLY A 22 -0.80 -28.73 -9.85
CA GLY A 22 -1.38 -29.08 -11.14
C GLY A 22 -1.99 -27.83 -11.77
N CYS A 23 -1.15 -26.90 -12.23
CA CYS A 23 -1.59 -25.88 -13.19
C CYS A 23 -1.22 -26.39 -14.58
N LEU A 24 -2.19 -27.05 -15.23
CA LEU A 24 -2.19 -27.24 -16.67
C LEU A 24 -2.40 -25.86 -17.31
N SER A 25 -1.38 -25.46 -18.05
CA SER A 25 -1.42 -24.38 -19.03
C SER A 25 -2.47 -24.69 -20.08
N ASP A 26 -3.44 -23.80 -20.26
CA ASP A 26 -4.12 -23.65 -21.54
C ASP A 26 -4.04 -22.19 -21.97
N SER A 27 -3.21 -21.99 -22.98
CA SER A 27 -3.06 -20.78 -23.77
C SER A 27 -4.41 -20.43 -24.40
N ASN A 28 -4.87 -19.20 -24.18
CA ASN A 28 -5.84 -18.60 -25.08
C ASN A 28 -5.41 -17.16 -25.35
N GLU A 29 -4.54 -17.01 -26.35
CA GLU A 29 -4.39 -15.80 -27.13
C GLU A 29 -5.75 -15.45 -27.72
N LYS A 30 -6.39 -14.41 -27.18
CA LYS A 30 -7.33 -13.61 -27.95
C LYS A 30 -6.73 -12.24 -28.14
N GLU A 31 -6.34 -12.01 -29.38
CA GLU A 31 -6.11 -10.74 -30.02
C GLU A 31 -7.11 -9.70 -29.51
N MET A 32 -6.62 -8.68 -28.81
CA MET A 32 -7.33 -7.41 -28.72
C MET A 32 -6.70 -6.48 -29.75
N GLU A 33 -7.46 -6.30 -30.82
CA GLU A 33 -7.18 -5.38 -31.90
C GLU A 33 -6.88 -3.99 -31.36
N ASN A 34 -5.72 -3.50 -31.77
CA ASN A 34 -5.28 -2.13 -31.78
C ASN A 34 -6.30 -1.25 -32.52
N GLN A 35 -7.27 -0.68 -31.80
CA GLN A 35 -8.08 0.41 -32.31
C GLN A 35 -7.36 1.73 -32.08
N ASN A 36 -6.60 2.08 -33.12
CA ASN A 36 -6.10 3.39 -33.50
C ASN A 36 -7.13 4.50 -33.21
N TYR A 37 -7.00 5.17 -32.07
CA TYR A 37 -7.83 6.33 -31.72
C TYR A 37 -7.32 7.55 -32.49
N THR A 38 -7.90 7.79 -33.66
CA THR A 38 -7.68 9.03 -34.43
C THR A 38 -8.33 10.19 -33.69
N VAL A 39 -7.52 11.02 -33.04
CA VAL A 39 -7.92 12.33 -32.51
C VAL A 39 -8.21 13.24 -33.70
N GLN A 40 -9.48 13.34 -34.09
CA GLN A 40 -9.94 14.40 -34.99
C GLN A 40 -9.96 15.72 -34.22
N LYS A 41 -9.24 16.68 -34.79
CA LYS A 41 -9.02 18.03 -34.26
C LYS A 41 -9.95 18.96 -35.04
N ASP A 42 -11.20 19.01 -34.65
CA ASP A 42 -12.16 19.94 -35.26
C ASP A 42 -12.15 21.26 -34.48
N SER A 43 -11.47 22.21 -35.10
CA SER A 43 -11.45 23.62 -34.75
C SER A 43 -12.63 24.32 -35.44
N GLU A 44 -13.68 24.64 -34.69
CA GLU A 44 -14.69 25.61 -35.13
C GLU A 44 -15.11 26.52 -33.96
N THR A 45 -14.57 27.75 -33.97
CA THR A 45 -15.21 28.95 -33.42
C THR A 45 -16.18 29.47 -34.49
N PRO A 46 -17.34 30.08 -34.16
CA PRO A 46 -17.32 31.53 -33.89
C PRO A 46 -18.42 32.09 -32.95
N ALA A 47 -18.14 33.32 -32.50
CA ALA A 47 -19.04 34.46 -32.30
C ALA A 47 -19.97 34.54 -31.05
N ALA A 48 -19.52 35.37 -30.11
CA ALA A 48 -20.12 36.64 -29.68
C ALA A 48 -21.65 36.74 -29.50
N GLY A 49 -22.07 37.13 -28.29
CA GLY A 49 -23.37 37.78 -28.06
C GLY A 49 -23.78 37.98 -26.60
N GLN A 50 -23.46 39.17 -26.05
CA GLN A 50 -24.27 39.99 -25.11
C GLN A 50 -24.62 39.39 -23.73
N GLN A 51 -23.96 39.82 -22.63
CA GLN A 51 -24.34 40.95 -21.75
C GLN A 51 -25.80 40.97 -21.25
N THR A 52 -25.99 40.69 -19.95
CA THR A 52 -26.76 41.46 -18.93
C THR A 52 -26.37 40.88 -17.56
N LYS A 53 -25.67 41.61 -16.68
CA LYS A 53 -26.10 42.63 -15.70
C LYS A 53 -26.86 42.09 -14.47
N GLU A 54 -26.23 42.32 -13.31
CA GLU A 54 -26.83 42.66 -11.99
C GLU A 54 -27.58 41.48 -11.31
N GLN A 55 -27.46 41.15 -10.01
CA GLN A 55 -27.32 41.91 -8.76
C GLN A 55 -26.70 40.97 -7.70
N ASP A 56 -25.65 41.38 -6.99
CA ASP A 56 -25.71 41.92 -5.62
C ASP A 56 -26.68 41.18 -4.67
N THR A 57 -26.13 40.33 -3.80
CA THR A 57 -26.64 40.20 -2.42
C THR A 57 -25.48 39.90 -1.48
N ALA A 58 -25.25 40.90 -0.63
CA ALA A 58 -24.33 40.90 0.49
C ALA A 58 -24.95 40.22 1.72
N GLY A 59 -24.09 39.75 2.62
CA GLY A 59 -24.43 39.24 3.95
C GLY A 59 -24.39 37.71 3.96
N GLN A 60 -23.66 37.03 4.83
CA GLN A 60 -23.28 37.37 6.19
C GLN A 60 -21.84 36.93 6.47
N GLN A 61 -21.08 37.84 7.08
CA GLN A 61 -19.86 37.50 7.81
C GLN A 61 -20.31 36.86 9.12
N GLU A 62 -20.07 35.57 9.29
CA GLU A 62 -20.07 34.96 10.61
C GLU A 62 -18.68 35.20 11.23
N GLU A 63 -18.68 35.77 12.42
CA GLU A 63 -17.50 35.95 13.27
C GLU A 63 -16.83 34.60 13.54
N PRO A 64 -15.49 34.54 13.56
CA PRO A 64 -14.78 33.35 14.02
C PRO A 64 -14.96 33.21 15.54
N GLU A 65 -15.65 32.16 15.97
CA GLU A 65 -15.66 31.74 17.37
C GLU A 65 -14.25 31.30 17.80
N ASP A 66 -13.82 31.91 18.90
CA ASP A 66 -12.55 31.71 19.60
C ASP A 66 -12.52 30.31 20.25
N PRO A 67 -11.62 29.38 19.83
CA PRO A 67 -11.42 28.15 20.57
C PRO A 67 -10.50 28.44 21.75
N GLU A 68 -11.11 28.60 22.93
CA GLU A 68 -10.47 28.57 24.23
C GLU A 68 -9.47 27.41 24.34
N GLU A 69 -8.20 27.78 24.29
CA GLU A 69 -7.06 27.33 25.07
C GLU A 69 -7.33 26.21 26.10
N GLN A 70 -7.41 24.96 25.63
CA GLN A 70 -7.20 23.79 26.47
C GLN A 70 -5.71 23.41 26.45
N GLN A 71 -4.92 24.11 27.27
CA GLN A 71 -3.58 23.67 27.66
C GLN A 71 -3.70 22.42 28.53
N GLU A 72 -3.88 21.25 27.90
CA GLU A 72 -3.63 19.98 28.57
C GLU A 72 -2.14 19.86 28.90
N LYS A 73 -1.88 19.88 30.20
CA LYS A 73 -0.63 19.58 30.88
C LYS A 73 -0.10 18.21 30.44
N PHE A 74 0.69 18.19 29.37
CA PHE A 74 1.50 17.03 29.01
C PHE A 74 2.55 16.79 30.11
N GLU A 75 2.26 15.87 31.02
CA GLU A 75 3.25 15.33 31.94
C GLU A 75 4.31 14.57 31.13
N ARG A 76 5.56 15.03 31.22
CA ARG A 76 6.72 14.39 30.57
C ARG A 76 6.77 12.91 30.98
N PRO A 77 6.85 11.97 30.04
CA PRO A 77 7.15 10.58 30.34
C PRO A 77 8.49 10.51 31.09
N VAL A 78 8.47 9.93 32.29
CA VAL A 78 9.67 9.61 33.05
C VAL A 78 10.42 8.54 32.28
N LEU A 79 11.53 8.92 31.66
CA LEU A 79 12.48 8.00 31.03
C LEU A 79 13.00 7.02 32.11
N PRO A 80 12.90 5.70 31.90
CA PRO A 80 13.51 4.74 32.80
C PRO A 80 15.04 4.89 32.76
N SER A 81 15.63 4.99 33.94
CA SER A 81 17.08 5.09 34.16
C SER A 81 17.82 3.90 33.54
N ALA A 82 18.92 4.20 32.85
CA ALA A 82 19.76 3.28 32.08
C ALA A 82 20.76 2.51 32.96
N GLU A 83 20.28 1.80 33.98
CA GLU A 83 21.14 1.04 34.89
C GLU A 83 20.63 -0.39 35.00
N ASP A 84 20.89 -1.21 33.98
CA ASP A 84 21.04 -2.68 34.06
C ASP A 84 21.17 -3.27 32.64
N LEU A 85 22.31 -3.02 31.99
CA LEU A 85 22.72 -3.79 30.81
C LEU A 85 23.78 -4.81 31.22
N PRO A 86 23.57 -6.12 30.99
CA PRO A 86 24.58 -7.13 31.24
C PRO A 86 25.74 -6.99 30.25
N GLU A 87 26.90 -6.63 30.78
CA GLU A 87 28.19 -6.75 30.10
C GLU A 87 28.49 -8.22 29.80
N GLY A 88 28.88 -8.51 28.56
CA GLY A 88 29.54 -9.78 28.22
C GLY A 88 28.81 -10.66 27.22
N LYS A 89 28.75 -10.21 25.96
CA LYS A 89 28.97 -11.10 24.82
C LYS A 89 29.93 -10.41 23.86
N GLU A 90 31.03 -11.10 23.60
CA GLU A 90 32.09 -10.67 22.69
C GLU A 90 31.51 -10.43 21.28
N PRO A 91 32.01 -9.40 20.55
CA PRO A 91 31.62 -9.15 19.18
C PRO A 91 32.15 -10.28 18.31
N VAL A 92 31.25 -11.09 17.78
CA VAL A 92 31.57 -11.99 16.68
C VAL A 92 31.80 -11.09 15.46
N THR A 93 33.06 -10.77 15.19
CA THR A 93 33.49 -10.18 13.92
C THR A 93 33.45 -11.27 12.86
N GLU A 94 32.26 -11.62 12.40
CA GLU A 94 32.11 -12.28 11.10
C GLU A 94 32.34 -11.22 10.02
N ASP A 95 33.60 -11.06 9.66
CA ASP A 95 34.04 -10.53 8.37
C ASP A 95 33.47 -11.43 7.27
N ILE A 96 32.23 -11.17 6.88
CA ILE A 96 31.66 -11.67 5.64
C ILE A 96 31.09 -10.44 4.93
N SER A 97 31.96 -9.71 4.25
CA SER A 97 31.61 -8.66 3.30
C SER A 97 31.03 -9.24 2.00
N GLU A 98 30.20 -10.29 2.09
CA GLU A 98 29.56 -10.88 0.93
C GLU A 98 28.28 -10.11 0.65
N THR A 99 28.30 -9.36 -0.45
CA THR A 99 27.10 -8.77 -1.01
C THR A 99 26.13 -9.92 -1.36
N PRO A 100 24.97 -10.08 -0.68
CA PRO A 100 24.18 -11.32 -0.70
C PRO A 100 23.60 -11.75 -2.06
N CYS A 101 23.88 -11.02 -3.14
CA CYS A 101 23.38 -11.25 -4.49
C CYS A 101 24.43 -11.05 -5.61
N ALA A 102 25.74 -10.96 -5.29
CA ALA A 102 26.76 -10.62 -6.30
C ALA A 102 26.97 -11.67 -7.41
N ASP A 103 26.67 -12.95 -7.14
CA ASP A 103 26.94 -14.07 -8.07
C ASP A 103 25.68 -14.63 -8.76
N VAL A 104 24.54 -13.93 -8.66
CA VAL A 104 23.26 -14.42 -9.19
C VAL A 104 22.96 -13.80 -10.55
N SER A 105 22.51 -14.62 -11.51
CA SER A 105 22.15 -14.16 -12.86
C SER A 105 20.97 -13.17 -12.90
N ASP A 106 20.21 -13.08 -11.81
CA ASP A 106 19.10 -12.14 -11.62
C ASP A 106 19.21 -11.46 -10.26
N GLU A 107 20.12 -10.50 -10.18
CA GLU A 107 20.36 -9.68 -9.00
C GLU A 107 19.08 -8.96 -8.53
N ILE A 108 18.24 -8.50 -9.46
CA ILE A 108 17.00 -7.77 -9.15
C ILE A 108 16.04 -8.66 -8.35
N SER A 109 15.80 -9.90 -8.83
CA SER A 109 14.92 -10.84 -8.14
C SER A 109 15.48 -11.23 -6.77
N CYS A 110 16.79 -11.50 -6.67
CA CYS A 110 17.45 -11.82 -5.39
C CYS A 110 17.25 -10.70 -4.35
N LEU A 111 17.55 -9.45 -4.72
CA LEU A 111 17.43 -8.31 -3.83
C LEU A 111 15.98 -8.07 -3.37
N ARG A 112 15.02 -8.21 -4.29
CA ARG A 112 13.59 -8.08 -3.98
C ARG A 112 13.12 -9.14 -2.98
N GLU A 113 13.52 -10.41 -3.17
CA GLU A 113 13.16 -11.48 -2.24
C GLU A 113 13.75 -11.26 -0.85
N LEU A 114 15.02 -10.83 -0.76
CA LEU A 114 15.65 -10.47 0.51
C LEU A 114 14.90 -9.33 1.19
N ALA A 115 14.54 -8.29 0.44
CA ALA A 115 13.77 -7.16 0.96
C ALA A 115 12.43 -7.61 1.56
N ILE A 116 11.67 -8.44 0.84
CA ILE A 116 10.37 -8.95 1.28
C ILE A 116 10.52 -9.83 2.54
N LYS A 117 11.48 -10.76 2.51
CA LYS A 117 11.71 -11.69 3.62
C LYS A 117 12.10 -10.95 4.89
N THR A 118 13.07 -10.05 4.79
CA THR A 118 13.60 -9.31 5.95
C THR A 118 12.72 -8.13 6.36
N GLY A 119 11.95 -7.55 5.43
CA GLY A 119 11.30 -6.25 5.63
C GLY A 119 12.22 -5.05 5.40
N ASP A 120 13.48 -5.28 5.04
CA ASP A 120 14.45 -4.21 4.91
C ASP A 120 14.46 -3.63 3.49
N THR A 121 13.88 -2.44 3.37
CA THR A 121 13.87 -1.67 2.11
C THR A 121 15.26 -1.23 1.64
N ALA A 122 16.31 -1.30 2.46
CA ALA A 122 17.67 -0.98 2.03
C ALA A 122 18.14 -1.90 0.88
N TYR A 123 17.60 -3.12 0.77
CA TYR A 123 17.81 -3.97 -0.41
C TYR A 123 17.16 -3.40 -1.68
N CYS A 124 15.99 -2.74 -1.57
CA CYS A 124 15.35 -2.07 -2.69
C CYS A 124 16.13 -0.84 -3.18
N GLU A 125 16.83 -0.14 -2.28
CA GLU A 125 17.65 1.03 -2.62
C GLU A 125 18.87 0.68 -3.49
N LYS A 126 19.27 -0.60 -3.52
CA LYS A 126 20.34 -1.10 -4.40
C LYS A 126 19.87 -1.27 -5.86
N LEU A 127 18.56 -1.24 -6.10
CA LEU A 127 18.00 -1.39 -7.45
C LEU A 127 18.11 -0.09 -8.23
N ALA A 128 18.57 -0.18 -9.48
CA ALA A 128 18.80 0.98 -10.33
C ALA A 128 17.51 1.80 -10.58
N THR A 129 17.60 3.11 -10.37
CA THR A 129 16.58 4.09 -10.76
C THR A 129 16.88 4.64 -12.14
N GLY A 130 15.89 4.72 -13.04
CA GLY A 130 16.05 5.37 -14.35
C GLY A 130 15.87 4.47 -15.58
N SER A 131 15.49 3.20 -15.39
CA SER A 131 14.94 2.39 -16.48
C SER A 131 13.47 2.76 -16.74
N ALA A 132 12.94 2.40 -17.92
CA ALA A 132 11.51 2.56 -18.24
C ALA A 132 10.60 1.82 -17.23
N VAL A 133 11.15 0.78 -16.60
CA VAL A 133 10.57 0.09 -15.45
C VAL A 133 11.24 0.64 -14.18
N ASP A 134 10.46 0.88 -13.12
CA ASP A 134 10.97 1.27 -11.80
C ASP A 134 11.03 0.04 -10.85
N PRO A 135 12.11 -0.75 -10.90
CA PRO A 135 12.25 -1.95 -10.07
C PRO A 135 12.31 -1.61 -8.58
N ARG A 136 12.89 -0.46 -8.22
CA ARG A 136 12.95 0.04 -6.84
C ARG A 136 11.55 0.27 -6.29
N GLY A 137 10.73 1.03 -7.02
CA GLY A 137 9.36 1.32 -6.59
C GLY A 137 8.51 0.06 -6.41
N ARG A 138 8.64 -0.90 -7.33
CA ARG A 138 7.96 -2.20 -7.22
C ARG A 138 8.42 -2.97 -5.98
N CYS A 139 9.73 -3.07 -5.76
CA CYS A 139 10.31 -3.72 -4.57
C CYS A 139 9.76 -3.13 -3.27
N ILE A 140 9.75 -1.80 -3.14
CA ILE A 140 9.22 -1.11 -1.95
C ILE A 140 7.74 -1.46 -1.74
N ALA A 141 6.92 -1.43 -2.78
CA ALA A 141 5.51 -1.78 -2.70
C ALA A 141 5.28 -3.24 -2.26
N ASP A 142 6.10 -4.18 -2.75
CA ASP A 142 6.01 -5.58 -2.34
C ASP A 142 6.40 -5.78 -0.87
N VAL A 143 7.42 -5.06 -0.40
CA VAL A 143 7.80 -5.09 1.02
C VAL A 143 6.67 -4.53 1.88
N ALA A 144 6.11 -3.37 1.50
CA ALA A 144 4.99 -2.74 2.21
C ALA A 144 3.79 -3.69 2.31
N LYS A 145 3.45 -4.35 1.20
CA LYS A 145 2.39 -5.36 1.11
C LYS A 145 2.67 -6.58 1.99
N ALA A 146 3.86 -7.15 1.91
CA ALA A 146 4.23 -8.35 2.67
C ALA A 146 4.33 -8.11 4.18
N LYS A 147 4.59 -6.85 4.59
CA LYS A 147 4.64 -6.45 6.00
C LYS A 147 3.35 -5.77 6.48
N GLU A 148 2.41 -5.52 5.58
CA GLU A 148 1.17 -4.77 5.83
C GLU A 148 1.42 -3.42 6.54
N ASP A 149 2.54 -2.77 6.16
CA ASP A 149 3.04 -1.54 6.76
C ASP A 149 2.95 -0.38 5.77
N ILE A 150 2.02 0.53 6.06
CA ILE A 150 1.75 1.71 5.24
C ILE A 150 2.90 2.72 5.24
N PHE A 151 3.69 2.79 6.31
CA PHE A 151 4.80 3.76 6.40
C PHE A 151 5.91 3.43 5.39
N ILE A 152 5.95 2.19 4.90
CA ILE A 152 6.85 1.81 3.80
C ILE A 152 6.40 2.44 2.48
N CYS A 153 5.09 2.63 2.26
CA CYS A 153 4.57 3.30 1.07
C CYS A 153 5.02 4.76 0.98
N ASP A 154 5.32 5.43 2.10
CA ASP A 154 5.77 6.83 2.14
C ASP A 154 7.13 7.04 1.43
N LYS A 155 7.86 5.96 1.13
CA LYS A 155 9.09 5.99 0.32
C LYS A 155 8.82 6.09 -1.19
N LEU A 156 7.56 5.93 -1.60
CA LEU A 156 7.07 6.10 -2.97
C LEU A 156 6.50 7.52 -3.14
N SER A 157 6.22 7.91 -4.38
CA SER A 157 5.66 9.24 -4.67
C SER A 157 4.56 9.17 -5.72
N GLY A 158 3.60 10.11 -5.61
CA GLY A 158 2.47 10.23 -6.52
C GLY A 158 1.63 8.96 -6.58
N ALA A 159 1.17 8.59 -7.78
CA ALA A 159 0.30 7.44 -8.00
C ALA A 159 0.86 6.10 -7.48
N LYS A 160 2.20 5.96 -7.37
CA LYS A 160 2.80 4.73 -6.82
C LYS A 160 2.59 4.60 -5.31
N ASN A 161 2.59 5.72 -4.58
CA ASN A 161 2.26 5.73 -3.16
C ASN A 161 0.77 5.39 -2.98
N ASP A 162 -0.11 6.05 -3.73
CA ASP A 162 -1.55 5.81 -3.73
C ASP A 162 -1.89 4.32 -4.00
N GLU A 163 -1.27 3.72 -5.02
CA GLU A 163 -1.45 2.31 -5.37
C GLU A 163 -0.99 1.37 -4.25
N CYS A 164 0.13 1.71 -3.59
CA CYS A 164 0.66 0.95 -2.45
C CYS A 164 -0.30 1.01 -1.25
N VAL A 165 -0.81 2.19 -0.91
CA VAL A 165 -1.78 2.40 0.18
C VAL A 165 -3.07 1.63 -0.11
N LYS A 166 -3.57 1.70 -1.35
CA LYS A 166 -4.76 0.97 -1.82
C LYS A 166 -4.64 -0.54 -1.61
N GLU A 167 -3.52 -1.15 -2.01
CA GLU A 167 -3.30 -2.58 -1.82
C GLU A 167 -3.32 -2.97 -0.34
N ILE A 168 -2.67 -2.18 0.52
CA ILE A 168 -2.65 -2.43 1.97
C ILE A 168 -4.05 -2.26 2.58
N ALA A 169 -4.79 -1.23 2.18
CA ALA A 169 -6.18 -1.01 2.61
C ALA A 169 -7.05 -2.23 2.32
N ILE A 170 -6.94 -2.80 1.12
CA ILE A 170 -7.71 -3.99 0.71
C ILE A 170 -7.28 -5.23 1.50
N ILE A 171 -5.98 -5.43 1.72
CA ILE A 171 -5.46 -6.59 2.48
C ILE A 171 -5.95 -6.54 3.91
N LYS A 172 -5.74 -5.40 4.58
CA LYS A 172 -6.12 -5.17 5.98
C LYS A 172 -7.63 -5.00 6.17
N ASP A 173 -8.37 -4.86 5.07
CA ASP A 173 -9.79 -4.51 5.10
C ASP A 173 -10.04 -3.20 5.88
N ASP A 174 -9.13 -2.23 5.75
CA ASP A 174 -9.16 -0.96 6.48
C ASP A 174 -9.56 0.18 5.54
N ILE A 175 -10.85 0.52 5.59
CA ILE A 175 -11.44 1.56 4.76
C ILE A 175 -10.88 2.97 5.05
N SER A 176 -10.37 3.21 6.26
CA SER A 176 -9.80 4.51 6.62
C SER A 176 -8.48 4.80 5.87
N LEU A 177 -7.83 3.76 5.35
CA LEU A 177 -6.65 3.92 4.51
C LEU A 177 -7.01 4.39 3.10
N CYS A 178 -8.20 4.08 2.58
CA CYS A 178 -8.65 4.61 1.31
C CYS A 178 -8.75 6.15 1.35
N ASP A 179 -9.13 6.74 2.49
CA ASP A 179 -9.19 8.21 2.64
C ASP A 179 -7.83 8.90 2.53
N LYS A 180 -6.74 8.16 2.69
CA LYS A 180 -5.38 8.70 2.59
C LYS A 180 -4.89 8.76 1.13
N ILE A 181 -5.64 8.18 0.20
CA ILE A 181 -5.28 8.14 -1.23
C ILE A 181 -5.66 9.48 -1.86
N TYR A 182 -4.67 10.10 -2.53
CA TYR A 182 -4.85 11.41 -3.15
C TYR A 182 -5.53 11.31 -4.52
N ASN A 183 -5.13 10.33 -5.34
CA ASN A 183 -5.75 10.13 -6.64
C ASN A 183 -7.18 9.57 -6.52
N ASP A 184 -8.17 10.33 -7.02
CA ASP A 184 -9.58 9.98 -6.91
C ASP A 184 -9.93 8.63 -7.57
N ASP A 185 -9.38 8.31 -8.75
CA ASP A 185 -9.65 7.03 -9.43
C ASP A 185 -9.15 5.83 -8.61
N ILE A 186 -7.96 5.95 -8.03
CA ILE A 186 -7.37 4.91 -7.18
C ILE A 186 -8.15 4.80 -5.86
N ARG A 187 -8.55 5.94 -5.27
CA ARG A 187 -9.35 5.98 -4.04
C ARG A 187 -10.71 5.33 -4.25
N ASP A 188 -11.39 5.66 -5.34
CA ASP A 188 -12.69 5.13 -5.69
C ASP A 188 -12.62 3.61 -5.94
N TYR A 189 -11.55 3.13 -6.57
CA TYR A 189 -11.29 1.69 -6.66
C TYR A 189 -11.07 1.04 -5.28
N CYS A 190 -10.35 1.70 -4.37
CA CYS A 190 -10.13 1.21 -3.01
C CYS A 190 -11.46 0.97 -2.28
N PHE A 191 -12.37 1.96 -2.29
CA PHE A 191 -13.69 1.82 -1.68
C PHE A 191 -14.52 0.72 -2.36
N HIS A 192 -14.51 0.67 -3.70
CA HIS A 192 -15.23 -0.35 -4.46
C HIS A 192 -14.77 -1.76 -4.10
N ALA A 193 -13.45 -2.01 -4.07
CA ALA A 193 -12.89 -3.31 -3.75
C ALA A 193 -13.26 -3.78 -2.34
N ILE A 194 -13.19 -2.88 -1.35
CA ILE A 194 -13.57 -3.20 0.04
C ILE A 194 -15.09 -3.44 0.17
N ALA A 195 -15.92 -2.62 -0.50
CA ALA A 195 -17.38 -2.79 -0.51
C ALA A 195 -17.77 -4.18 -1.03
N VAL A 196 -17.19 -4.60 -2.16
CA VAL A 196 -17.43 -5.92 -2.75
C VAL A 196 -16.90 -7.04 -1.86
N LYS A 197 -15.69 -6.88 -1.31
CA LYS A 197 -15.09 -7.86 -0.40
C LYS A 197 -15.96 -8.09 0.85
N ARG A 198 -16.60 -7.04 1.36
CA ARG A 198 -17.47 -7.09 2.54
C ARG A 198 -18.92 -7.46 2.24
N GLY A 199 -19.38 -7.30 1.00
CA GLY A 199 -20.81 -7.29 0.69
C GLY A 199 -21.55 -6.15 1.39
N ASP A 200 -20.91 -4.98 1.46
CA ASP A 200 -21.45 -3.80 2.13
C ASP A 200 -21.55 -2.61 1.16
N SER A 201 -22.72 -2.49 0.54
CA SER A 201 -23.02 -1.43 -0.42
C SER A 201 -23.08 -0.03 0.18
N SER A 202 -23.13 0.11 1.52
CA SER A 202 -23.09 1.44 2.15
C SER A 202 -21.76 2.15 1.91
N ILE A 203 -20.68 1.39 1.67
CA ILE A 203 -19.35 1.90 1.36
C ILE A 203 -19.32 2.59 -0.02
N CYS A 204 -20.13 2.11 -0.98
CA CYS A 204 -20.16 2.68 -2.33
C CYS A 204 -20.57 4.16 -2.35
N GLY A 205 -21.27 4.64 -1.32
CA GLY A 205 -21.63 6.06 -1.18
C GLY A 205 -20.43 7.01 -1.12
N ARG A 206 -19.22 6.50 -0.88
CA ARG A 206 -17.97 7.25 -0.78
C ARG A 206 -17.22 7.40 -2.10
N ILE A 207 -17.66 6.69 -3.15
CA ILE A 207 -17.09 6.76 -4.50
C ILE A 207 -17.59 8.04 -5.18
N LEU A 208 -16.69 8.80 -5.81
CA LEU A 208 -17.03 10.02 -6.53
C LEU A 208 -17.50 9.74 -7.96
N ASP A 209 -16.86 8.81 -8.67
CA ASP A 209 -17.27 8.43 -10.01
C ASP A 209 -18.62 7.68 -9.98
N GLU A 210 -19.65 8.30 -10.55
CA GLU A 210 -21.02 7.75 -10.52
C GLU A 210 -21.12 6.40 -11.24
N THR A 211 -20.36 6.18 -12.31
CA THR A 211 -20.38 4.90 -13.05
C THR A 211 -19.83 3.76 -12.19
N ARG A 212 -18.70 3.98 -11.52
CA ARG A 212 -18.10 3.01 -10.59
C ARG A 212 -18.97 2.82 -9.36
N LYS A 213 -19.61 3.87 -8.86
CA LYS A 213 -20.53 3.80 -7.72
C LYS A 213 -21.74 2.91 -8.01
N GLU A 214 -22.39 3.08 -9.15
CA GLU A 214 -23.47 2.20 -9.60
C GLU A 214 -23.01 0.74 -9.71
N THR A 215 -21.85 0.54 -10.33
CA THR A 215 -21.22 -0.79 -10.46
C THR A 215 -20.93 -1.40 -9.07
N CYS A 216 -20.39 -0.60 -8.14
CA CYS A 216 -20.10 -1.00 -6.78
C CYS A 216 -21.36 -1.49 -6.05
N VAL A 217 -22.45 -0.70 -6.07
CA VAL A 217 -23.71 -1.06 -5.41
C VAL A 217 -24.24 -2.40 -5.95
N SER A 218 -24.18 -2.60 -7.27
CA SER A 218 -24.63 -3.85 -7.90
C SER A 218 -23.81 -5.09 -7.50
N GLN A 219 -22.51 -4.92 -7.20
CA GLN A 219 -21.58 -6.01 -6.90
C GLN A 219 -21.40 -6.28 -5.39
N SER A 220 -21.89 -5.39 -4.53
CA SER A 220 -21.74 -5.45 -3.07
C SER A 220 -23.07 -5.67 -2.33
N SER A 221 -24.09 -6.12 -3.06
CA SER A 221 -25.44 -6.45 -2.55
C SER A 221 -25.62 -7.94 -2.30
#